data_AF-A0A2I1GXE2-F1
#
_entry.id   AF-A0A2I1GXE2-F1
#
_cell.length_a   1.000
_cell.length_b   1.000
_cell.length_c   1.000
_cell.angle_alpha   90.00
_cell.angle_beta   90.00
_cell.angle_gamma   90.00
#
_symmetry.space_group_name_H-M   'P 1'
#
loop_
_entity.id
_entity.type
_entity.pdbx_description
1 polymer ?
#
loop_
_entity_poly.entity_id
_entity_poly.type
_entity_poly.pdbx_seq_one_letter_code
_entity_poly.pdbx_strand_id
1 'polypeptide(L)'
;MENSENSFSFPSIHNFPPFYTLQPTQTTWQNQAALWSEIILSYHRHHKLYRLDLSESLNSDLFNLNSQGIRRKLKLDTLQAIIDTMVYRGTAEWDPPSKKDSAIIYWRKPEDWANLINNWVLETGMSNSIVTVYEIAHGDSAEGFEFHGLDQTILMKALDILVKKGVAQIFQGTSTDDMGVKFFGVNG
;
A
#
# COMPACT_ATOMS: atom_id res chain seq x y z
N MET A 1 -10.77 23.17 -17.16
CA MET A 1 -9.44 23.53 -16.65
C MET A 1 -9.16 22.54 -15.54
N GLU A 2 -8.53 21.41 -15.86
CA GLU A 2 -8.19 20.39 -14.86
C GLU A 2 -7.11 20.93 -13.94
N ASN A 3 -7.35 20.87 -12.63
CA ASN A 3 -6.46 21.33 -11.58
C ASN A 3 -5.07 20.67 -11.71
N SER A 4 -4.06 21.45 -12.07
CA SER A 4 -2.65 21.06 -12.06
C SER A 4 -2.08 20.81 -10.66
N GLU A 5 -2.88 20.92 -9.59
CA GLU A 5 -2.46 20.69 -8.20
C GLU A 5 -2.55 19.22 -7.74
N ASN A 6 -3.16 18.33 -8.53
CA ASN A 6 -3.29 16.90 -8.17
C ASN A 6 -2.29 15.96 -8.86
N SER A 7 -1.41 16.47 -9.72
CA SER A 7 -0.43 15.65 -10.44
C SER A 7 0.75 15.28 -9.53
N PHE A 8 1.13 14.01 -9.51
CA PHE A 8 2.32 13.53 -8.81
C PHE A 8 3.60 14.12 -9.44
N SER A 9 4.50 14.65 -8.62
CA SER A 9 5.81 15.14 -9.07
C SER A 9 6.86 14.03 -9.01
N PHE A 10 7.28 13.53 -10.17
CA PHE A 10 8.34 12.53 -10.25
C PHE A 10 9.73 13.13 -9.90
N PRO A 11 10.63 12.35 -9.25
CA PRO A 11 12.00 12.78 -9.04
C PRO A 11 12.77 12.82 -10.37
N SER A 12 13.83 13.62 -10.45
CA SER A 12 14.61 13.84 -11.68
C SER A 12 15.15 12.55 -12.32
N ILE A 13 15.47 11.54 -11.50
CA ILE A 13 15.93 10.23 -11.98
C ILE A 13 14.90 9.49 -12.85
N HIS A 14 13.60 9.76 -12.66
CA HIS A 14 12.53 9.19 -13.48
C HIS A 14 12.65 9.64 -14.94
N ASN A 15 13.20 10.83 -15.21
CA ASN A 15 13.40 11.31 -16.58
C ASN A 15 14.69 10.79 -17.23
N PHE A 16 15.44 9.89 -16.58
CA PHE A 16 16.71 9.38 -17.06
C PHE A 16 16.53 8.06 -17.86
N PRO A 17 16.70 8.05 -19.20
CA PRO A 17 16.40 6.87 -20.03
C PRO A 17 17.08 5.56 -19.60
N PRO A 18 18.35 5.55 -19.14
CA PRO A 18 18.99 4.33 -18.64
C PRO A 18 18.34 3.73 -17.39
N PHE A 19 17.57 4.52 -16.63
CA PHE A 19 16.87 4.06 -15.41
C PHE A 19 15.77 3.03 -15.69
N TYR A 20 15.31 2.91 -16.94
CA TYR A 20 14.30 1.94 -17.39
C TYR A 20 14.89 0.61 -17.87
N THR A 21 16.22 0.48 -17.83
CA THR A 21 16.94 -0.74 -18.24
C THR A 21 17.58 -1.39 -17.04
N LEU A 22 17.35 -2.69 -16.84
CA LEU A 22 17.95 -3.49 -15.80
C LEU A 22 19.48 -3.32 -15.81
N GLN A 23 20.05 -2.85 -14.69
CA GLN A 23 21.49 -2.64 -14.59
C GLN A 23 22.24 -3.97 -14.44
N PRO A 24 23.30 -4.22 -15.23
CA PRO A 24 24.00 -5.51 -15.22
C PRO A 24 24.88 -5.72 -13.97
N THR A 25 25.33 -4.62 -13.35
CA THR A 25 26.16 -4.65 -12.14
C THR A 25 25.27 -4.71 -10.91
N GLN A 26 25.52 -5.67 -10.01
CA GLN A 26 24.70 -5.91 -8.82
C GLN A 26 24.53 -4.67 -7.94
N THR A 27 25.60 -3.92 -7.65
CA THR A 27 25.54 -2.70 -6.84
C THR A 27 24.69 -1.62 -7.51
N THR A 28 24.84 -1.44 -8.82
CA THR A 28 24.05 -0.47 -9.58
C THR A 28 22.59 -0.89 -9.66
N TRP A 29 22.31 -2.19 -9.78
CA TRP A 29 20.95 -2.74 -9.69
C TRP A 29 20.31 -2.48 -8.32
N GLN A 30 21.03 -2.72 -7.22
CA GLN A 30 20.52 -2.46 -5.87
C GLN A 30 20.13 -0.98 -5.69
N ASN A 31 20.94 -0.06 -6.21
CA ASN A 31 20.62 1.37 -6.20
C ASN A 31 19.42 1.69 -7.10
N GLN A 32 19.36 1.12 -8.30
CA GLN A 32 18.23 1.29 -9.22
C GLN A 32 16.92 0.80 -8.59
N ALA A 33 16.92 -0.40 -8.01
CA ALA A 33 15.74 -0.99 -7.37
C ALA A 33 15.31 -0.19 -6.14
N ALA A 34 16.25 0.34 -5.35
CA ALA A 34 15.94 1.22 -4.23
C ALA A 34 15.22 2.51 -4.69
N LEU A 35 15.76 3.19 -5.71
CA LEU A 35 15.16 4.41 -6.27
C LEU A 35 13.78 4.13 -6.88
N TRP A 36 13.61 3.01 -7.59
CA TRP A 36 12.29 2.62 -8.09
C TRP A 36 11.31 2.32 -6.97
N SER A 37 11.76 1.66 -5.89
CA SER A 37 10.91 1.38 -4.73
C SER A 37 10.39 2.69 -4.11
N GLU A 38 11.25 3.70 -3.95
CA GLU A 38 10.86 5.02 -3.43
C GLU A 38 9.83 5.73 -4.33
N ILE A 39 10.02 5.67 -5.65
CA ILE A 39 9.07 6.25 -6.62
C ILE A 39 7.72 5.53 -6.53
N ILE A 40 7.71 4.19 -6.53
CA ILE A 40 6.48 3.38 -6.45
C ILE A 40 5.74 3.71 -5.15
N LEU A 41 6.42 3.70 -4.01
CA LEU A 41 5.81 3.99 -2.71
C LEU A 41 5.23 5.40 -2.66
N SER A 42 5.97 6.40 -3.16
CA SER A 42 5.54 7.79 -3.17
C SER A 42 4.33 8.01 -4.09
N TYR A 43 4.35 7.40 -5.28
CA TYR A 43 3.24 7.46 -6.23
C TYR A 43 1.98 6.82 -5.65
N HIS A 44 2.10 5.63 -5.07
CA HIS A 44 0.98 4.91 -4.47
C HIS A 44 0.43 5.66 -3.24
N ARG A 45 1.29 6.28 -2.43
CA ARG A 45 0.86 7.15 -1.33
C ARG A 45 0.07 8.36 -1.81
N HIS A 46 0.57 9.07 -2.82
CA HIS A 46 -0.07 10.27 -3.38
C HIS A 46 -1.48 9.97 -3.91
N HIS A 47 -1.62 8.85 -4.61
CA HIS A 47 -2.89 8.43 -5.19
C HIS A 47 -3.74 7.53 -4.27
N LYS A 48 -3.28 7.27 -3.03
CA LYS A 48 -3.91 6.31 -2.09
C LYS A 48 -4.19 4.93 -2.71
N LEU A 49 -3.27 4.45 -3.55
CA LEU A 49 -3.31 3.14 -4.16
C LEU A 49 -2.60 2.12 -3.28
N TYR A 50 -3.14 0.92 -3.19
CA TYR A 50 -2.56 -0.17 -2.40
C TYR A 50 -2.29 -1.43 -3.22
N ARG A 51 -2.77 -1.47 -4.46
CA ARG A 51 -2.57 -2.58 -5.38
C ARG A 51 -1.91 -2.09 -6.66
N LEU A 52 -0.96 -2.89 -7.13
CA LEU A 52 -0.29 -2.70 -8.40
C LEU A 52 -0.51 -3.93 -9.28
N ASP A 53 -1.28 -3.77 -10.36
CA ASP A 53 -1.25 -4.72 -11.47
C ASP A 53 -0.08 -4.38 -12.39
N LEU A 54 0.84 -5.32 -12.61
CA LEU A 54 2.08 -5.03 -13.34
C LEU A 54 1.80 -4.80 -14.83
N SER A 55 0.93 -5.60 -15.44
CA SER A 55 0.69 -5.51 -16.89
C SER A 55 -0.05 -4.23 -17.26
N GLU A 56 -1.04 -3.84 -16.45
CA GLU A 56 -1.81 -2.61 -16.64
C GLU A 56 -0.95 -1.37 -16.35
N SER A 57 -0.22 -1.37 -15.23
CA SER A 57 0.58 -0.22 -14.81
C SER A 57 1.75 0.11 -15.75
N LEU A 58 2.24 -0.87 -16.50
CA LEU A 58 3.32 -0.69 -17.47
C LEU A 58 3.01 0.35 -18.56
N ASN A 59 1.73 0.67 -18.80
CA ASN A 59 1.34 1.72 -19.75
C ASN A 59 1.14 3.10 -19.09
N SER A 60 1.13 3.17 -17.76
CA SER A 60 0.98 4.41 -17.01
C SER A 60 2.26 5.24 -16.99
N ASP A 61 2.12 6.53 -16.65
CA ASP A 61 3.24 7.47 -16.51
C ASP A 61 4.26 7.04 -15.43
N LEU A 62 3.86 6.15 -14.50
CA LEU A 62 4.77 5.60 -13.50
C LEU A 62 5.94 4.82 -14.14
N PHE A 63 5.67 4.04 -15.20
CA PHE A 63 6.64 3.13 -15.80
C PHE A 63 6.91 3.37 -17.29
N ASN A 64 6.33 4.44 -17.84
CA ASN A 64 6.39 4.77 -19.26
C ASN A 64 6.59 6.28 -19.48
N LEU A 65 7.68 6.65 -20.15
CA LEU A 65 8.00 8.04 -20.50
C LEU A 65 7.49 8.46 -21.88
N ASN A 66 6.72 7.61 -22.57
CA ASN A 66 6.26 7.91 -23.92
C ASN A 66 5.41 9.18 -23.97
N SER A 67 4.63 9.46 -22.93
CA SER A 67 3.82 10.69 -22.77
C SER A 67 4.69 11.96 -22.76
N GLN A 68 5.97 11.83 -22.39
CA GLN A 68 6.96 12.91 -22.38
C GLN A 68 7.82 12.95 -23.65
N GLY A 69 7.45 12.19 -24.69
CA GLY A 69 8.21 12.09 -25.95
C GLY A 69 9.47 11.22 -25.87
N ILE A 70 9.76 10.62 -24.72
CA ILE A 70 10.91 9.75 -24.51
C ILE A 70 10.44 8.30 -24.70
N ARG A 71 10.90 7.62 -25.76
CA ARG A 71 10.53 6.23 -26.07
C ARG A 71 11.18 5.22 -25.10
N ARG A 72 10.75 5.24 -23.84
CA ARG A 72 11.29 4.40 -22.76
C ARG A 72 10.16 3.93 -21.85
N LYS A 73 10.17 2.62 -21.61
CA LYS A 73 9.20 1.91 -20.80
C LYS A 73 9.93 0.76 -20.10
N LEU A 74 9.59 0.51 -18.84
CA LEU A 74 10.12 -0.63 -18.09
C LEU A 74 9.66 -1.94 -18.73
N LYS A 75 10.50 -2.97 -18.68
CA LYS A 75 10.10 -4.33 -19.05
C LYS A 75 9.42 -5.00 -17.87
N LEU A 76 8.49 -5.92 -18.15
CA LEU A 76 7.77 -6.68 -17.13
C LEU A 76 8.73 -7.39 -16.17
N ASP A 77 9.71 -8.13 -16.70
CA ASP A 77 10.69 -8.85 -15.87
C ASP A 77 11.51 -7.92 -14.96
N THR A 78 11.81 -6.70 -15.43
CA THR A 78 12.52 -5.70 -14.62
C THR A 78 11.61 -5.17 -13.51
N LEU A 79 10.34 -4.92 -13.80
CA LEU A 79 9.36 -4.53 -12.79
C LEU A 79 9.15 -5.65 -11.76
N GLN A 80 9.05 -6.91 -12.19
CA GLN A 80 8.98 -8.05 -11.28
C GLN A 80 10.20 -8.11 -10.34
N ALA A 81 11.41 -7.89 -10.86
CA ALA A 81 12.63 -7.87 -10.04
C ALA A 81 12.67 -6.68 -9.04
N ILE A 82 12.11 -5.52 -9.41
CA ILE A 82 11.93 -4.39 -8.49
C ILE A 82 10.95 -4.79 -7.37
N ILE A 83 9.80 -5.36 -7.72
CA ILE A 83 8.80 -5.78 -6.71
C ILE A 83 9.35 -6.89 -5.82
N ASP A 84 10.15 -7.84 -6.34
CA ASP A 84 10.86 -8.81 -5.50
C ASP A 84 11.76 -8.15 -4.46
N THR A 85 12.44 -7.06 -4.84
CA THR A 85 13.25 -6.26 -3.91
C THR A 85 12.37 -5.58 -2.84
N MET A 86 11.20 -5.07 -3.23
CA MET A 86 10.23 -4.48 -2.29
C MET A 86 9.65 -5.52 -1.33
N VAL A 87 9.34 -6.73 -1.83
CA VAL A 87 8.87 -7.87 -1.01
C VAL A 87 9.94 -8.27 0.01
N TYR A 88 11.19 -8.41 -0.42
CA TYR A 88 12.32 -8.69 0.47
C TYR A 88 12.48 -7.63 1.58
N ARG A 89 12.21 -6.35 1.26
CA ARG A 89 12.27 -5.24 2.22
C ARG A 89 11.01 -5.09 3.08
N GLY A 90 9.97 -5.88 2.84
CA GLY A 90 8.69 -5.79 3.53
C GLY A 90 7.87 -4.55 3.18
N THR A 91 8.09 -3.95 2.00
CA THR A 91 7.34 -2.79 1.49
C THR A 91 6.35 -3.18 0.39
N ALA A 92 6.27 -4.46 0.04
CA ALA A 92 5.26 -5.02 -0.84
C ALA A 92 4.99 -6.49 -0.50
N GLU A 93 3.92 -7.05 -1.06
CA GLU A 93 3.58 -8.47 -1.00
C GLU A 93 3.02 -8.90 -2.37
N TRP A 94 3.45 -10.05 -2.88
CA TRP A 94 2.83 -10.63 -4.08
C TRP A 94 1.43 -11.14 -3.77
N ASP A 95 0.44 -10.76 -4.58
CA ASP A 95 -0.95 -11.18 -4.40
C ASP A 95 -1.56 -11.60 -5.76
N PRO A 96 -1.88 -12.90 -5.97
CA PRO A 96 -1.65 -13.99 -5.04
C PRO A 96 -0.14 -14.32 -4.94
N PRO A 97 0.35 -14.88 -3.82
CA PRO A 97 1.78 -15.16 -3.62
C PRO A 97 2.41 -16.10 -4.65
N SER A 98 1.59 -16.90 -5.35
CA SER A 98 2.02 -17.85 -6.37
C SER A 98 2.23 -17.23 -7.76
N LYS A 99 1.84 -15.97 -7.97
CA LYS A 99 1.93 -15.28 -9.27
C LYS A 99 2.57 -13.91 -9.11
N LYS A 100 3.40 -13.54 -10.09
CA LYS A 100 4.10 -12.23 -10.12
C LYS A 100 3.43 -11.25 -11.07
N ASP A 101 2.10 -11.19 -11.01
CA ASP A 101 1.28 -10.37 -11.90
C ASP A 101 0.68 -9.16 -11.19
N SER A 102 0.38 -9.29 -9.89
CA SER A 102 -0.03 -8.16 -9.05
C SER A 102 0.58 -8.21 -7.65
N ALA A 103 0.76 -7.03 -7.05
CA ALA A 103 1.32 -6.88 -5.72
C ALA A 103 0.53 -5.87 -4.89
N ILE A 104 0.52 -6.07 -3.58
CA ILE A 104 0.07 -5.10 -2.59
C ILE A 104 1.28 -4.22 -2.23
N ILE A 105 1.09 -2.90 -2.23
CA ILE A 105 2.15 -1.90 -1.98
C ILE A 105 1.94 -1.27 -0.61
N TYR A 106 2.93 -1.39 0.27
CA TYR A 106 2.89 -0.88 1.65
C TYR A 106 3.63 0.46 1.76
N TRP A 107 3.05 1.54 1.23
CA TRP A 107 3.57 2.89 1.45
C TRP A 107 3.42 3.37 2.90
N ARG A 108 2.59 2.69 3.68
CA ARG A 108 2.61 2.64 5.15
C ARG A 108 2.44 1.17 5.55
N LYS A 109 3.17 0.71 6.56
CA LYS A 109 3.13 -0.70 6.95
C LYS A 109 1.80 -1.06 7.63
N PRO A 110 1.29 -2.29 7.46
CA PRO A 110 0.11 -2.75 8.18
C PRO A 110 0.22 -2.61 9.71
N GLU A 111 1.43 -2.74 10.28
CA GLU A 111 1.67 -2.53 11.71
C GLU A 111 1.41 -1.08 12.15
N ASP A 112 1.76 -0.10 11.31
CA ASP A 112 1.52 1.32 11.60
C ASP A 112 0.03 1.63 11.52
N TRP A 113 -0.68 1.05 10.55
CA TRP A 113 -2.14 1.13 10.48
C TRP A 113 -2.81 0.49 11.70
N ALA A 114 -2.34 -0.68 12.13
CA ALA A 114 -2.84 -1.34 13.33
C ALA A 114 -2.67 -0.45 14.57
N ASN A 115 -1.52 0.22 14.70
CA ASN A 115 -1.27 1.16 15.80
C ASN A 115 -2.23 2.37 15.75
N LEU A 116 -2.47 2.94 14.57
CA LEU A 116 -3.44 4.04 14.41
C LEU A 116 -4.86 3.63 14.80
N ILE A 117 -5.31 2.46 14.33
CA ILE A 117 -6.64 1.92 14.66
C ILE A 117 -6.73 1.68 16.17
N ASN A 118 -5.70 1.10 16.77
CA ASN A 118 -5.68 0.87 18.22
C ASN A 118 -5.75 2.18 19.03
N ASN A 119 -5.06 3.24 18.59
CA ASN A 119 -5.13 4.55 19.23
C ASN A 119 -6.54 5.14 19.11
N TRP A 120 -7.16 5.06 17.93
CA TRP A 120 -8.53 5.51 17.71
C TRP A 120 -9.53 4.80 18.65
N VAL A 121 -9.40 3.48 18.83
CA VAL A 121 -10.26 2.72 19.76
C VAL A 121 -10.15 3.25 21.19
N LEU A 122 -8.94 3.61 21.62
CA LEU A 122 -8.69 4.15 22.97
C LEU A 122 -9.26 5.57 23.10
N GLU A 123 -9.07 6.42 22.09
CA GLU A 123 -9.52 7.82 22.09
C GLU A 123 -11.04 7.96 22.02
N THR A 124 -11.73 7.08 21.29
CA THR A 124 -13.18 7.10 21.11
C THR A 124 -13.94 6.30 22.18
N GLY A 125 -13.24 5.60 23.07
CA GLY A 125 -13.88 4.76 24.09
C GLY A 125 -14.56 3.51 23.53
N MET A 126 -14.21 3.07 22.32
CA MET A 126 -14.73 1.86 21.67
C MET A 126 -14.13 0.56 22.22
N SER A 127 -13.36 0.64 23.29
CA SER A 127 -12.90 -0.53 24.03
C SER A 127 -14.11 -1.32 24.52
N ASN A 128 -14.15 -2.61 24.24
CA ASN A 128 -15.25 -3.55 24.54
C ASN A 128 -16.54 -3.40 23.71
N SER A 129 -16.61 -2.50 22.73
CA SER A 129 -17.67 -2.53 21.72
C SER A 129 -17.31 -3.44 20.55
N ILE A 130 -18.33 -3.91 19.84
CA ILE A 130 -18.18 -4.57 18.53
C ILE A 130 -18.51 -3.52 17.48
N VAL A 131 -17.61 -3.34 16.52
CA VAL A 131 -17.80 -2.50 15.33
C VAL A 131 -17.53 -3.34 14.09
N THR A 132 -18.16 -3.01 12.98
CA THR A 132 -17.93 -3.69 11.70
C THR A 132 -16.65 -3.19 11.01
N VAL A 133 -16.09 -3.99 10.10
CA VAL A 133 -14.97 -3.55 9.25
C VAL A 133 -15.33 -2.30 8.47
N TYR A 134 -16.58 -2.21 8.00
CA TYR A 134 -17.09 -1.01 7.32
C TYR A 134 -17.07 0.22 8.22
N GLU A 135 -17.57 0.13 9.45
CA GLU A 135 -17.60 1.25 10.40
C GLU A 135 -16.19 1.75 10.77
N ILE A 136 -15.19 0.86 10.83
CA ILE A 136 -13.81 1.26 11.08
C ILE A 136 -13.26 2.12 9.94
N ALA A 137 -13.54 1.76 8.68
CA ALA A 137 -13.03 2.50 7.53
C ALA A 137 -13.88 3.73 7.16
N HIS A 138 -15.19 3.70 7.38
CA HIS A 138 -16.15 4.63 6.78
C HIS A 138 -17.18 5.20 7.77
N GLY A 139 -17.12 4.84 9.05
CA GLY A 139 -18.04 5.37 10.05
C GLY A 139 -17.65 6.77 10.51
N ASP A 140 -18.62 7.57 10.96
CA ASP A 140 -18.44 8.96 11.40
C ASP A 140 -17.32 9.11 12.45
N SER A 141 -17.21 8.14 13.36
CA SER A 141 -16.16 8.13 14.40
C SER A 141 -14.73 7.99 13.87
N ALA A 142 -14.56 7.50 12.63
CA ALA A 142 -13.26 7.40 11.97
C ALA A 142 -12.91 8.67 11.17
N GLU A 143 -13.85 9.59 10.98
CA GLU A 143 -13.56 10.85 10.28
C GLU A 143 -12.43 11.63 10.96
N GLY A 144 -11.54 12.20 10.15
CA GLY A 144 -10.36 12.92 10.63
C GLY A 144 -9.14 12.03 10.94
N PHE A 145 -9.30 10.70 11.02
CA PHE A 145 -8.17 9.78 11.14
C PHE A 145 -7.60 9.39 9.78
N GLU A 146 -6.29 9.13 9.72
CA GLU A 146 -5.61 8.80 8.46
C GLU A 146 -6.09 7.49 7.80
N PHE A 147 -6.66 6.57 8.59
CA PHE A 147 -7.19 5.29 8.09
C PHE A 147 -8.65 5.40 7.58
N HIS A 148 -9.25 6.58 7.62
CA HIS A 148 -10.56 6.79 7.01
C HIS A 148 -10.48 6.56 5.49
N GLY A 149 -11.32 5.68 4.97
CA GLY A 149 -11.28 5.19 3.58
C GLY A 149 -10.08 4.29 3.28
N LEU A 150 -9.49 3.64 4.29
CA LEU A 150 -8.44 2.64 4.09
C LEU A 150 -8.96 1.48 3.25
N ASP A 151 -8.14 1.03 2.30
CA ASP A 151 -8.44 -0.15 1.50
C ASP A 151 -8.73 -1.36 2.40
N GLN A 152 -9.80 -2.09 2.08
CA GLN A 152 -10.30 -3.20 2.89
C GLN A 152 -9.24 -4.30 3.10
N THR A 153 -8.41 -4.58 2.09
CA THR A 153 -7.36 -5.60 2.21
C THR A 153 -6.29 -5.16 3.19
N ILE A 154 -5.91 -3.88 3.17
CA ILE A 154 -4.95 -3.30 4.13
C ILE A 154 -5.53 -3.24 5.53
N LEU A 155 -6.80 -2.85 5.66
CA LEU A 155 -7.51 -2.84 6.93
C LEU A 155 -7.53 -4.24 7.55
N MET A 156 -7.91 -5.28 6.79
CA MET A 156 -7.91 -6.66 7.28
C MET A 156 -6.51 -7.11 7.74
N LYS A 157 -5.44 -6.77 7.00
CA LYS A 157 -4.07 -7.06 7.42
C LYS A 157 -3.69 -6.35 8.73
N ALA A 158 -4.12 -5.11 8.92
CA ALA A 158 -3.92 -4.36 10.16
C ALA A 158 -4.70 -4.99 11.34
N LEU A 159 -5.95 -5.38 11.11
CA LEU A 159 -6.78 -6.05 12.11
C LEU A 159 -6.21 -7.42 12.51
N ASP A 160 -5.69 -8.21 11.56
CA ASP A 160 -5.01 -9.48 11.85
C ASP A 160 -3.80 -9.29 12.79
N ILE A 161 -3.10 -8.16 12.67
CA ILE A 161 -2.00 -7.81 13.59
C ILE A 161 -2.54 -7.54 15.00
N LEU A 162 -3.66 -6.82 15.13
CA LEU A 162 -4.31 -6.57 16.42
C LEU A 162 -4.83 -7.85 17.06
N VAL A 163 -5.37 -8.78 16.27
CA VAL A 163 -5.76 -10.11 16.71
C VAL A 163 -4.55 -10.89 17.22
N LYS A 164 -3.44 -10.92 16.47
CA LYS A 164 -2.19 -11.59 16.89
C LYS A 164 -1.59 -10.98 18.16
N LYS A 165 -1.77 -9.67 18.38
CA LYS A 165 -1.38 -8.97 19.62
C LYS A 165 -2.33 -9.24 20.80
N GLY A 166 -3.46 -9.90 20.57
CA GLY A 166 -4.46 -10.20 21.60
C GLY A 166 -5.31 -9.00 22.02
N VAL A 167 -5.33 -7.93 21.23
CA VAL A 167 -6.09 -6.69 21.53
C VAL A 167 -7.35 -6.54 20.67
N ALA A 168 -7.59 -7.48 19.75
CA ALA A 168 -8.83 -7.55 18.98
C ALA A 168 -9.26 -9.00 18.71
N GLN A 169 -10.54 -9.18 18.36
CA GLN A 169 -11.10 -10.44 17.86
C GLN A 169 -12.05 -10.15 16.70
N ILE A 170 -11.91 -10.88 15.60
CA ILE A 170 -12.76 -10.77 14.42
C ILE A 170 -13.84 -11.87 14.45
N PHE A 171 -15.07 -11.49 14.13
CA PHE A 171 -16.25 -12.34 14.02
C PHE A 171 -16.67 -12.46 12.56
N GLN A 172 -17.08 -13.66 12.16
CA GLN A 172 -17.53 -13.90 10.80
C GLN A 172 -18.79 -13.09 10.48
N GLY A 173 -18.81 -12.50 9.28
CA GLY A 173 -19.95 -11.81 8.71
C GLY A 173 -20.41 -12.49 7.41
N THR A 174 -21.46 -11.96 6.79
CA THR A 174 -21.93 -12.38 5.46
C THR A 174 -21.01 -11.90 4.33
N SER A 175 -20.27 -10.83 4.59
CA SER A 175 -19.22 -10.27 3.74
C SER A 175 -18.07 -9.78 4.62
N THR A 176 -16.95 -9.36 4.02
CA THR A 176 -15.84 -8.78 4.78
C THR A 176 -16.22 -7.47 5.46
N ASP A 177 -17.08 -6.65 4.85
CA ASP A 177 -17.58 -5.40 5.45
C ASP A 177 -18.47 -5.67 6.66
N ASP A 178 -19.25 -6.76 6.63
CA ASP A 178 -20.13 -7.18 7.73
C ASP A 178 -19.39 -7.90 8.87
N MET A 179 -18.08 -8.16 8.73
CA MET A 179 -17.31 -8.79 9.79
C MET A 179 -17.27 -7.89 11.02
N GLY A 180 -17.67 -8.42 12.17
CA GLY A 180 -17.57 -7.72 13.44
C GLY A 180 -16.16 -7.78 14.00
N VAL A 181 -15.71 -6.72 14.65
CA VAL A 181 -14.41 -6.61 15.32
C VAL A 181 -14.67 -6.13 16.74
N LYS A 182 -14.30 -6.94 17.72
CA LYS A 182 -14.28 -6.53 19.13
C LYS A 182 -12.88 -6.14 19.52
N PHE A 183 -12.71 -4.95 20.07
CA PHE A 183 -11.46 -4.51 20.65
C PHE A 183 -11.45 -4.73 22.16
N PHE A 184 -10.31 -5.15 22.69
CA PHE A 184 -10.09 -5.33 24.12
C PHE A 184 -9.31 -4.13 24.65
N GLY A 185 -9.80 -3.52 25.74
CA GLY A 185 -9.01 -2.51 26.45
C GLY A 185 -7.70 -3.13 26.94
N VAL A 186 -6.61 -2.38 26.89
CA VAL A 186 -5.35 -2.81 27.54
C VAL A 186 -5.67 -2.92 29.03
N ASN A 187 -5.76 -4.16 29.54
CA ASN A 187 -5.78 -4.37 30.98
C ASN A 187 -4.53 -3.69 31.54
N GLY A 188 -4.72 -2.72 32.45
CA GLY A 188 -3.64 -2.01 33.11
C GLY A 188 -2.70 -2.91 33.89
#